data_AF-A0A7C1VQA0-F1
#
_entry.id   AF-A0A7C1VQA0-F1
#
_cell.length_a   1.000
_cell.length_b   1.000
_cell.length_c   1.000
_cell.angle_alpha   90.00
_cell.angle_beta   90.00
_cell.angle_gamma   90.00
#
_symmetry.space_group_name_H-M   'P 1'
#
loop_
_entity.id
_entity.type
_entity.pdbx_description
1 polymer ?
#
loop_
_entity_poly.entity_id
_entity_poly.type
_entity_poly.pdbx_seq_one_letter_code
_entity_poly.pdbx_strand_id
1 'polypeptide(L)'
;MSSQHRKHAIQSILKHGQLKQLASDLKMSYSYLSQAFSLTTSISFNADLARKVEQALGLTSGQLDLGEHSVGQNLASSGLFALALRGRAAELAHHYPDKRIELNATITVACRVKQADLIIYNNDGTAFLIAEQTNEFEDDDKTEQLIMLMAIAGAQFGVVFAADSGIDANERQYVFTREAKRSRWYQSQHGKIASIEEGPDKIFSVAGI
;
A
#
# COMPACT_ATOMS: atom_id res chain seq x y z
N MET A 1 -12.36 -29.54 -6.77
CA MET A 1 -11.07 -28.80 -6.79
C MET A 1 -9.98 -29.63 -6.11
N SER A 2 -8.75 -29.58 -6.62
CA SER A 2 -7.67 -30.48 -6.20
C SER A 2 -7.06 -30.03 -4.85
N SER A 3 -6.74 -31.00 -4.00
CA SER A 3 -6.03 -30.79 -2.71
C SER A 3 -4.74 -29.97 -2.91
N GLN A 4 -4.05 -30.19 -4.03
CA GLN A 4 -2.82 -29.49 -4.40
C GLN A 4 -3.04 -27.97 -4.56
N HIS A 5 -4.18 -27.55 -5.14
CA HIS A 5 -4.51 -26.12 -5.30
C HIS A 5 -4.63 -25.40 -3.95
N ARG A 6 -5.30 -26.03 -2.98
CA ARG A 6 -5.46 -25.45 -1.62
C ARG A 6 -4.13 -25.37 -0.87
N LYS A 7 -3.26 -26.38 -1.07
CA LYS A 7 -1.92 -26.42 -0.46
C LYS A 7 -1.04 -25.27 -0.95
N HIS A 8 -1.09 -24.96 -2.25
CA HIS A 8 -0.39 -23.79 -2.80
C HIS A 8 -0.94 -22.47 -2.21
N ALA A 9 -2.28 -22.32 -2.16
CA ALA A 9 -2.92 -21.12 -1.62
C ALA A 9 -2.59 -20.88 -0.14
N ILE A 10 -2.61 -21.92 0.71
CA ILE A 10 -2.33 -21.74 2.14
C ILE A 10 -0.85 -21.43 2.43
N GLN A 11 0.07 -21.93 1.60
CA GLN A 11 1.50 -21.62 1.71
C GLN A 11 1.82 -20.15 1.38
N SER A 12 1.08 -19.54 0.45
CA SER A 12 1.27 -18.12 0.13
C SER A 12 0.66 -17.19 1.18
N ILE A 13 -0.35 -17.66 1.91
CA ILE A 13 -1.04 -16.89 2.95
C ILE A 13 -0.31 -16.95 4.31
N LEU A 14 0.18 -18.12 4.71
CA LEU A 14 0.80 -18.31 6.02
C LEU A 14 2.27 -17.85 6.06
N LYS A 15 2.57 -16.86 6.91
CA LYS A 15 3.95 -16.39 7.21
C LYS A 15 4.56 -17.17 8.38
N HIS A 16 5.89 -17.02 8.56
CA HIS A 16 6.65 -17.71 9.60
C HIS A 16 6.04 -17.48 11.00
N GLY A 17 5.77 -18.57 11.74
CA GLY A 17 5.20 -18.54 13.09
C GLY A 17 3.67 -18.63 13.17
N GLN A 18 2.94 -18.26 12.11
CA GLN A 18 1.46 -18.25 12.13
C GLN A 18 0.84 -19.65 12.14
N LEU A 19 1.55 -20.68 11.66
CA LEU A 19 1.07 -22.06 11.69
C LEU A 19 0.90 -22.61 13.11
N LYS A 20 1.73 -22.17 14.07
CA LYS A 20 1.61 -22.59 15.48
C LYS A 20 0.37 -22.00 16.13
N GLN A 21 0.07 -20.74 15.83
CA GLN A 21 -1.13 -20.06 16.30
C GLN A 21 -2.37 -20.69 15.69
N LEU A 22 -2.38 -20.91 14.38
CA LEU A 22 -3.48 -21.58 13.68
C LEU A 22 -3.76 -22.99 14.22
N ALA A 23 -2.70 -23.75 14.56
CA ALA A 23 -2.86 -25.07 15.19
C ALA A 23 -3.55 -24.98 16.56
N SER A 24 -3.21 -23.97 17.36
CA SER A 24 -3.85 -23.69 18.64
C SER A 24 -5.33 -23.32 18.46
N ASP A 25 -5.63 -22.42 17.53
CA ASP A 25 -6.99 -21.89 17.30
C ASP A 25 -7.93 -22.98 16.76
N LEU A 26 -7.42 -23.86 15.90
CA LEU A 26 -8.16 -25.01 15.36
C LEU A 26 -8.19 -26.22 16.30
N LYS A 27 -7.49 -26.17 17.44
CA LYS A 27 -7.28 -27.31 18.37
C LYS A 27 -6.78 -28.56 17.63
N MET A 28 -5.86 -28.38 16.69
CA MET A 28 -5.27 -29.43 15.86
C MET A 28 -3.76 -29.55 16.11
N SER A 29 -3.19 -30.72 15.83
CA SER A 29 -1.75 -30.87 16.01
C SER A 29 -0.98 -30.09 14.94
N TYR A 30 0.04 -29.35 15.37
CA TYR A 30 0.92 -28.60 14.48
C TYR A 30 1.53 -29.50 13.39
N SER A 31 1.95 -30.71 13.78
CA SER A 31 2.51 -31.69 12.86
C SER A 31 1.52 -32.08 11.77
N TYR A 32 0.25 -32.32 12.14
CA TYR A 32 -0.80 -32.65 11.18
C TYR A 32 -1.06 -31.51 10.19
N LEU A 33 -1.20 -30.26 10.66
CA LEU A 33 -1.41 -29.12 9.77
C LEU A 33 -0.20 -28.84 8.88
N SER A 34 1.02 -28.95 9.43
CA SER A 34 2.26 -28.81 8.65
C SER A 34 2.34 -29.86 7.54
N GLN A 35 1.93 -31.09 7.81
CA GLN A 35 1.88 -32.13 6.79
C GLN A 35 0.73 -31.90 5.81
N ALA A 36 -0.47 -31.52 6.28
CA ALA A 36 -1.63 -31.26 5.43
C ALA A 36 -1.41 -30.08 4.47
N PHE A 37 -0.62 -29.08 4.85
CA PHE A 37 -0.30 -27.90 4.03
C PHE A 37 0.98 -28.07 3.20
N SER A 38 1.73 -29.15 3.40
CA SER A 38 2.93 -29.43 2.61
C SER A 38 2.57 -30.01 1.25
N LEU A 39 3.20 -29.48 0.19
CA LEU A 39 3.08 -30.00 -1.18
C LEU A 39 3.73 -31.38 -1.36
N THR A 40 4.67 -31.74 -0.47
CA THR A 40 5.45 -32.98 -0.59
C THR A 40 4.78 -34.19 0.06
N THR A 41 3.67 -34.00 0.78
CA THR A 41 2.98 -35.06 1.50
C THR A 41 1.75 -35.54 0.72
N SER A 42 1.43 -36.83 0.88
CA SER A 42 0.21 -37.44 0.33
C SER A 42 -1.07 -37.08 1.10
N ILE A 43 -0.96 -36.40 2.24
CA ILE A 43 -2.12 -35.99 3.05
C ILE A 43 -2.97 -35.01 2.24
N SER A 44 -4.26 -35.29 2.11
CA SER A 44 -5.18 -34.45 1.35
C SER A 44 -5.66 -33.26 2.18
N PHE A 45 -5.50 -32.05 1.63
CA PHE A 45 -6.13 -30.85 2.18
C PHE A 45 -7.58 -30.76 1.67
N ASN A 46 -8.49 -31.33 2.46
CA ASN A 46 -9.90 -31.44 2.09
C ASN A 46 -10.66 -30.11 2.27
N ALA A 47 -11.87 -30.04 1.70
CA ALA A 47 -12.69 -28.82 1.73
C ALA A 47 -13.11 -28.43 3.14
N ASP A 48 -13.44 -29.41 3.99
CA ASP A 48 -13.87 -29.16 5.37
C ASP A 48 -12.77 -28.54 6.21
N LEU A 49 -11.52 -28.98 6.05
CA LEU A 49 -10.36 -28.38 6.70
C LEU A 49 -10.11 -26.98 6.13
N ALA A 50 -10.27 -26.78 4.82
CA ALA A 50 -10.09 -25.48 4.20
C ALA A 50 -11.08 -24.43 4.73
N ARG A 51 -12.36 -24.78 4.88
CA ARG A 51 -13.37 -23.89 5.48
C ARG A 51 -13.02 -23.50 6.92
N LYS A 52 -12.54 -24.45 7.72
CA LYS A 52 -12.11 -24.19 9.11
C LYS A 52 -10.90 -23.26 9.16
N VAL A 53 -9.93 -23.47 8.27
CA VAL A 53 -8.74 -22.63 8.16
C VAL A 53 -9.09 -21.21 7.70
N GLU A 54 -9.98 -21.07 6.71
CA GLU A 54 -10.48 -19.76 6.27
C GLU A 54 -11.14 -18.99 7.40
N GLN A 55 -12.03 -19.65 8.15
CA GLN A 55 -12.71 -19.04 9.29
C GLN A 55 -11.72 -18.58 10.38
N ALA A 56 -10.71 -19.39 10.69
CA ALA A 56 -9.70 -19.04 11.68
C ALA A 56 -8.78 -17.88 11.24
N LEU A 57 -8.57 -17.72 9.93
CA LEU A 57 -7.76 -16.65 9.35
C LEU A 57 -8.59 -15.40 8.97
N GLY A 58 -9.91 -15.40 9.18
CA GLY A 58 -10.80 -14.32 8.78
C GLY A 58 -10.96 -14.17 7.26
N LEU A 59 -10.73 -15.24 6.51
CA LEU A 59 -10.87 -15.28 5.05
C LEU A 59 -12.33 -15.57 4.65
N THR A 60 -12.68 -15.17 3.43
CA THR A 60 -14.01 -15.46 2.88
C THR A 60 -14.15 -16.96 2.59
N SER A 61 -15.30 -17.55 2.95
CA SER A 61 -15.59 -18.95 2.63
C SER A 61 -15.47 -19.20 1.12
N GLY A 62 -14.64 -20.15 0.71
CA GLY A 62 -14.37 -20.42 -0.71
C GLY A 62 -12.99 -20.00 -1.17
N GLN A 63 -12.30 -19.14 -0.41
CA GLN A 63 -11.10 -18.45 -0.86
C GLN A 63 -9.92 -19.38 -1.15
N LEU A 64 -9.73 -20.46 -0.39
CA LEU A 64 -8.69 -21.46 -0.64
C LEU A 64 -9.02 -22.41 -1.81
N ASP A 65 -10.29 -22.48 -2.24
CA ASP A 65 -10.70 -23.30 -3.39
C ASP A 65 -10.44 -22.62 -4.73
N LEU A 66 -10.23 -21.30 -4.73
CA LEU A 66 -10.02 -20.50 -5.94
C LEU A 66 -8.65 -20.75 -6.61
N GLY A 67 -7.78 -21.56 -5.99
CA GLY A 67 -6.43 -21.87 -6.49
C GLY A 67 -5.45 -20.76 -6.19
N GLU A 68 -4.29 -20.76 -6.86
CA GLU A 68 -3.39 -19.61 -6.81
C GLU A 68 -4.25 -18.38 -7.01
N HIS A 69 -4.31 -17.53 -5.98
CA HIS A 69 -4.40 -16.12 -6.26
C HIS A 69 -3.38 -15.93 -7.39
N SER A 70 -3.82 -15.42 -8.55
CA SER A 70 -3.02 -14.36 -9.12
C SER A 70 -2.76 -13.48 -7.92
N VAL A 71 -1.57 -13.62 -7.34
CA VAL A 71 -1.03 -12.65 -6.42
C VAL A 71 -1.08 -11.44 -7.33
N GLY A 72 -2.18 -10.68 -7.27
CA GLY A 72 -2.33 -9.45 -7.97
C GLY A 72 -1.27 -8.59 -7.34
N GLN A 73 -0.06 -8.71 -7.87
CA GLN A 73 1.14 -7.90 -7.75
C GLN A 73 1.38 -7.11 -6.44
N ASN A 74 0.83 -7.50 -5.29
CA ASN A 74 0.69 -6.59 -4.14
C ASN A 74 1.38 -7.01 -2.85
N LEU A 75 2.19 -8.07 -2.84
CA LEU A 75 3.05 -8.39 -1.69
C LEU A 75 4.55 -8.22 -1.99
N ALA A 76 4.98 -8.35 -3.24
CA ALA A 76 6.33 -7.96 -3.67
C ALA A 76 6.45 -6.44 -3.91
N SER A 77 5.34 -5.76 -4.22
CA SER A 77 5.30 -4.31 -4.41
C SER A 77 5.47 -3.56 -3.09
N SER A 78 4.92 -4.02 -1.96
CA SER A 78 5.01 -3.28 -0.69
C SER A 78 6.46 -2.91 -0.29
N GLY A 79 7.43 -3.78 -0.55
CA GLY A 79 8.85 -3.50 -0.30
C GLY A 79 9.41 -2.42 -1.21
N LEU A 80 9.18 -2.52 -2.53
CA LEU A 80 9.68 -1.56 -3.52
C LEU A 80 8.95 -0.21 -3.43
N PHE A 81 7.64 -0.23 -3.14
CA PHE A 81 6.81 0.94 -2.90
C PHE A 81 7.28 1.67 -1.65
N ALA A 82 7.46 0.94 -0.54
CA ALA A 82 8.01 1.50 0.68
C ALA A 82 9.43 2.04 0.49
N LEU A 83 10.27 1.39 -0.32
CA LEU A 83 11.61 1.88 -0.66
C LEU A 83 11.55 3.17 -1.48
N ALA A 84 10.72 3.22 -2.52
CA ALA A 84 10.51 4.41 -3.33
C ALA A 84 9.99 5.56 -2.47
N LEU A 85 8.98 5.30 -1.63
CA LEU A 85 8.39 6.29 -0.73
C LEU A 85 9.41 6.83 0.29
N ARG A 86 10.25 5.95 0.86
CA ARG A 86 11.34 6.36 1.76
C ARG A 86 12.40 7.20 1.05
N GLY A 87 12.79 6.82 -0.16
CA GLY A 87 13.72 7.60 -0.98
C GLY A 87 13.18 9.00 -1.24
N ARG A 88 11.92 9.10 -1.65
CA ARG A 88 11.24 10.39 -1.87
C ARG A 88 11.15 11.22 -0.59
N ALA A 89 10.81 10.61 0.55
CA ALA A 89 10.78 11.33 1.82
C ALA A 89 12.16 11.87 2.23
N ALA A 90 13.25 11.16 1.93
CA ALA A 90 14.61 11.65 2.18
C ALA A 90 14.94 12.87 1.31
N GLU A 91 14.63 12.83 0.01
CA GLU A 91 14.81 13.99 -0.90
C GLU A 91 13.98 15.19 -0.44
N LEU A 92 12.73 14.96 -0.06
CA LEU A 92 11.85 16.01 0.45
C LEU A 92 12.36 16.60 1.77
N ALA A 93 12.94 15.79 2.67
CA ALA A 93 13.47 16.26 3.94
C ALA A 93 14.71 17.15 3.73
N HIS A 94 15.47 16.88 2.68
CA HIS A 94 16.57 17.75 2.26
C HIS A 94 16.04 19.06 1.65
N HIS A 95 14.99 18.97 0.83
CA HIS A 95 14.41 20.13 0.15
C HIS A 95 13.63 21.08 1.08
N TYR A 96 12.93 20.53 2.07
CA TYR A 96 12.18 21.28 3.08
C TYR A 96 12.78 21.10 4.48
N PRO A 97 13.92 21.74 4.78
CA PRO A 97 14.59 21.59 6.07
C PRO A 97 13.78 22.13 7.25
N ASP A 98 12.79 22.98 6.97
CA ASP A 98 11.88 23.60 7.93
C ASP A 98 10.53 22.88 8.05
N LYS A 99 10.36 21.71 7.42
CA LYS A 99 9.11 20.95 7.47
C LYS A 99 9.34 19.56 8.06
N ARG A 100 8.30 19.02 8.71
CA ARG A 100 8.32 17.66 9.25
C ARG A 100 7.70 16.70 8.24
N ILE A 101 8.40 15.64 7.89
CA ILE A 101 7.92 14.64 6.94
C ILE A 101 7.64 13.34 7.68
N GLU A 102 6.44 12.81 7.51
CA GLU A 102 6.00 11.55 8.08
C GLU A 102 5.55 10.59 6.99
N LEU A 103 5.92 9.32 7.17
CA LEU A 103 5.47 8.22 6.31
C LEU A 103 4.42 7.40 7.05
N ASN A 104 3.43 6.87 6.32
CA ASN A 104 2.35 6.06 6.88
C ASN A 104 1.63 6.78 8.02
N ALA A 105 1.45 8.09 7.88
CA ALA A 105 0.91 8.94 8.92
C ALA A 105 -0.59 8.64 9.11
N THR A 106 -1.00 8.51 10.36
CA THR A 106 -2.39 8.26 10.70
C THR A 106 -3.10 9.58 10.94
N ILE A 107 -3.99 9.96 10.02
CA ILE A 107 -4.87 11.12 10.14
C ILE A 107 -6.14 10.67 10.86
N THR A 108 -6.39 11.24 12.04
CA THR A 108 -7.60 10.99 12.81
C THR A 108 -8.42 12.26 12.87
N VAL A 109 -9.65 12.22 12.33
CA VAL A 109 -10.59 13.35 12.43
C VAL A 109 -11.98 12.82 12.77
N ALA A 110 -12.53 13.37 13.86
CA ALA A 110 -13.75 12.87 14.49
C ALA A 110 -13.67 11.35 14.73
N CYS A 111 -14.56 10.55 14.14
CA CYS A 111 -14.59 9.09 14.29
C CYS A 111 -13.93 8.35 13.12
N ARG A 112 -13.23 9.05 12.21
CA ARG A 112 -12.58 8.45 11.05
C ARG A 112 -11.07 8.47 11.21
N VAL A 113 -10.48 7.30 11.00
CA VAL A 113 -9.03 7.11 10.92
C VAL A 113 -8.70 6.76 9.48
N LYS A 114 -7.78 7.52 8.90
CA LYS A 114 -7.22 7.24 7.58
C LYS A 114 -5.71 7.26 7.67
N GLN A 115 -5.09 6.38 6.90
CA GLN A 115 -3.64 6.32 6.78
C GLN A 115 -3.29 7.01 5.46
N ALA A 116 -2.35 7.96 5.53
CA ALA A 116 -1.76 8.56 4.35
C ALA A 116 -0.34 8.01 4.15
N ASP A 117 0.07 7.86 2.91
CA ASP A 117 1.40 7.30 2.61
C ASP A 117 2.51 8.26 3.02
N LEU A 118 2.37 9.55 2.70
CA LEU A 118 3.30 10.60 3.11
C LEU A 118 2.55 11.89 3.45
N ILE A 119 2.95 12.53 4.55
CA ILE A 119 2.49 13.86 4.92
C ILE A 119 3.68 14.76 5.21
N ILE A 120 3.62 15.98 4.71
CA ILE A 120 4.52 17.07 5.07
C ILE A 120 3.75 18.05 5.94
N TYR A 121 4.29 18.36 7.12
CA TYR A 121 3.75 19.33 8.06
C TYR A 121 4.61 20.59 8.10
N ASN A 122 3.97 21.74 8.28
CA ASN A 122 4.65 22.97 8.68
C ASN A 122 5.13 22.89 10.14
N ASN A 123 6.01 23.82 10.54
CA ASN A 123 6.51 23.91 11.92
C ASN A 123 5.41 24.11 12.98
N ASP A 124 4.28 24.69 12.60
CA ASP A 124 3.12 24.87 13.48
C ASP A 124 2.22 23.61 13.58
N GLY A 125 2.60 22.51 12.90
CA GLY A 125 1.87 21.25 12.90
C GLY A 125 0.72 21.18 11.90
N THR A 126 0.48 22.22 11.10
CA THR A 126 -0.52 22.18 10.03
C THR A 126 -0.05 21.32 8.86
N ALA A 127 -0.96 20.58 8.22
CA ALA A 127 -0.63 19.79 7.05
C ALA A 127 -0.33 20.72 5.87
N PHE A 128 0.87 20.61 5.31
CA PHE A 128 1.26 21.33 4.10
C PHE A 128 0.89 20.51 2.86
N LEU A 129 1.28 19.24 2.82
CA LEU A 129 1.11 18.36 1.67
C LEU A 129 0.76 16.93 2.11
N ILE A 130 -0.17 16.30 1.39
CA ILE A 130 -0.47 14.86 1.51
C ILE A 130 -0.17 14.17 0.18
N ALA A 131 0.59 13.07 0.20
CA ALA A 131 0.91 12.29 -0.99
C ALA A 131 0.47 10.83 -0.81
N GLU A 132 -0.26 10.32 -1.81
CA GLU A 132 -0.78 8.95 -1.87
C GLU A 132 -0.11 8.21 -3.03
N GLN A 133 0.58 7.11 -2.72
CA GLN A 133 1.28 6.28 -3.70
C GLN A 133 0.37 5.15 -4.18
N THR A 134 0.10 5.09 -5.48
CA THR A 134 -0.76 4.04 -6.06
C THR A 134 -0.40 3.74 -7.51
N ASN A 135 -0.61 2.49 -7.93
CA ASN A 135 -0.55 2.11 -9.33
C ASN A 135 -1.71 2.68 -10.15
N GLU A 136 -2.81 2.98 -9.48
CA GLU A 136 -4.07 3.45 -10.05
C GLU A 136 -4.17 4.98 -9.94
N PHE A 137 -3.09 5.70 -10.28
CA PHE A 137 -3.03 7.17 -10.08
C PHE A 137 -4.02 7.94 -10.98
N GLU A 138 -4.50 7.30 -12.04
CA GLU A 138 -5.54 7.83 -12.94
C GLU A 138 -6.96 7.58 -12.43
N ASP A 139 -7.13 6.72 -11.41
CA ASP A 139 -8.44 6.36 -10.86
C ASP A 139 -9.07 7.55 -10.10
N ASP A 140 -10.31 7.86 -10.44
CA ASP A 140 -11.07 8.94 -9.83
C ASP A 140 -11.41 8.63 -8.36
N ASP A 141 -11.59 7.36 -7.98
CA ASP A 141 -11.82 6.98 -6.58
C ASP A 141 -10.61 7.32 -5.70
N LYS A 142 -9.39 7.17 -6.23
CA LYS A 142 -8.15 7.55 -5.53
C LYS A 142 -8.02 9.06 -5.40
N THR A 143 -8.40 9.77 -6.45
CA THR A 143 -8.47 11.23 -6.44
C THR A 143 -9.45 11.72 -5.38
N GLU A 144 -10.67 11.17 -5.32
CA GLU A 144 -11.68 11.56 -4.33
C GLU A 144 -11.20 11.28 -2.89
N GLN A 145 -10.54 10.15 -2.67
CA GLN A 145 -9.96 9.81 -1.37
C GLN A 145 -8.90 10.82 -0.93
N LEU A 146 -8.00 11.21 -1.83
CA LEU A 146 -7.01 12.25 -1.56
C LEU A 146 -7.68 13.59 -1.26
N ILE A 147 -8.65 14.03 -2.08
CA ILE A 147 -9.36 15.30 -1.88
C ILE A 147 -10.04 15.32 -0.50
N MET A 148 -10.68 14.20 -0.11
CA MET A 148 -11.27 14.05 1.20
C MET A 148 -10.20 14.15 2.30
N LEU A 149 -9.06 13.48 2.15
CA LEU A 149 -7.94 13.55 3.09
C LEU A 149 -7.39 14.98 3.24
N MET A 150 -7.21 15.69 2.14
CA MET A 150 -6.78 17.09 2.15
C MET A 150 -7.76 17.97 2.92
N ALA A 151 -9.05 17.84 2.64
CA ALA A 151 -10.09 18.61 3.32
C ALA A 151 -10.12 18.32 4.82
N ILE A 152 -9.95 17.04 5.19
CA ILE A 152 -9.95 16.57 6.58
C ILE A 152 -8.72 17.09 7.35
N ALA A 153 -7.54 17.00 6.75
CA ALA A 153 -6.29 17.40 7.38
C ALA A 153 -6.00 18.91 7.30
N GLY A 154 -6.79 19.64 6.51
CA GLY A 154 -6.51 21.03 6.18
C GLY A 154 -5.26 21.20 5.32
N ALA A 155 -4.92 20.19 4.49
CA ALA A 155 -3.72 20.22 3.67
C ALA A 155 -3.82 21.21 2.52
N GLN A 156 -2.77 22.00 2.32
CA GLN A 156 -2.72 22.99 1.24
C GLN A 156 -2.55 22.33 -0.13
N PHE A 157 -1.76 21.26 -0.20
CA PHE A 157 -1.48 20.51 -1.43
C PHE A 157 -1.76 19.02 -1.25
N GLY A 158 -2.07 18.37 -2.35
CA GLY A 158 -2.16 16.92 -2.39
C GLY A 158 -1.78 16.35 -3.73
N VAL A 159 -1.33 15.10 -3.72
CA VAL A 159 -0.85 14.43 -4.92
C VAL A 159 -1.10 12.93 -4.85
N VAL A 160 -1.65 12.39 -5.93
CA VAL A 160 -1.70 10.93 -6.17
C VAL A 160 -0.61 10.62 -7.18
N PHE A 161 0.28 9.68 -6.89
CA PHE A 161 1.42 9.38 -7.76
C PHE A 161 1.74 7.88 -7.84
N ALA A 162 2.25 7.45 -8.99
CA ALA A 162 2.81 6.11 -9.14
C ALA A 162 4.23 6.03 -8.57
N ALA A 163 4.65 4.85 -8.09
CA ALA A 163 5.97 4.67 -7.50
C ALA A 163 7.13 5.04 -8.46
N ASP A 164 6.91 4.83 -9.76
CA ASP A 164 7.82 5.15 -10.86
C ASP A 164 7.59 6.54 -11.46
N SER A 165 6.73 7.38 -10.87
CA SER A 165 6.48 8.74 -11.38
C SER A 165 7.77 9.54 -11.52
N GLY A 166 8.01 10.04 -12.75
CA GLY A 166 9.17 10.81 -13.16
C GLY A 166 10.41 9.99 -13.52
N ILE A 167 10.40 8.66 -13.36
CA ILE A 167 11.55 7.80 -13.67
C ILE A 167 11.48 7.39 -15.14
N ASP A 168 12.36 7.94 -15.98
CA ASP A 168 12.58 7.41 -17.34
C ASP A 168 13.56 6.24 -17.29
N ALA A 169 13.11 5.06 -17.73
CA ALA A 169 13.95 3.87 -17.83
C ALA A 169 15.11 4.01 -18.83
N ASN A 170 15.05 4.99 -19.74
CA ASN A 170 16.06 5.24 -20.76
C ASN A 170 17.15 6.21 -20.30
N GLU A 171 16.93 6.97 -19.23
CA GLU A 171 17.90 7.92 -18.71
C GLU A 171 18.81 7.25 -17.66
N ARG A 172 20.13 7.38 -17.82
CA ARG A 172 21.13 6.86 -16.87
C ARG A 172 21.26 7.72 -15.61
N GLN A 173 20.65 8.90 -15.59
CA GLN A 173 20.69 9.82 -14.47
C GLN A 173 19.34 9.77 -13.74
N TYR A 174 19.38 9.76 -12.41
CA TYR A 174 18.20 9.88 -11.56
C TYR A 174 17.65 11.31 -11.61
N VAL A 175 17.09 11.71 -12.75
CA VAL A 175 16.43 13.00 -12.94
C VAL A 175 14.95 12.73 -13.19
N PHE A 176 14.08 13.42 -12.45
CA PHE A 176 12.64 13.30 -12.65
C PHE A 176 12.20 14.15 -13.83
N THR A 177 11.75 13.50 -14.90
CA THR A 177 11.35 14.18 -16.14
C THR A 177 9.84 14.36 -16.19
N ARG A 178 9.39 15.52 -16.72
CA ARG A 178 7.95 15.80 -16.88
C ARG A 178 7.28 14.84 -17.86
N GLU A 179 8.03 14.32 -18.82
CA GLU A 179 7.55 13.36 -19.83
C GLU A 179 7.19 12.01 -19.21
N ALA A 180 7.89 11.61 -18.14
CA ALA A 180 7.59 10.43 -17.35
C ALA A 180 6.70 10.72 -16.13
N LYS A 181 6.03 11.89 -16.07
CA LYS A 181 5.16 12.24 -14.94
C LYS A 181 3.96 11.30 -14.85
N ARG A 182 3.83 10.63 -13.72
CA ARG A 182 2.70 9.76 -13.38
C ARG A 182 2.10 10.19 -12.05
N SER A 183 1.76 11.47 -11.96
CA SER A 183 1.15 12.08 -10.79
C SER A 183 0.07 13.09 -11.15
N ARG A 184 -0.96 13.17 -10.29
CA ARG A 184 -2.07 14.13 -10.37
C ARG A 184 -2.04 15.02 -9.13
N TRP A 185 -1.94 16.32 -9.35
CA TRP A 185 -1.75 17.30 -8.31
C TRP A 185 -3.01 18.11 -8.03
N TYR A 186 -3.18 18.48 -6.76
CA TYR A 186 -4.32 19.24 -6.26
C TYR A 186 -3.88 20.30 -5.27
N GLN A 187 -4.59 21.43 -5.26
CA GLN A 187 -4.35 22.53 -4.34
C GLN A 187 -5.65 23.01 -3.72
N SER A 188 -5.62 23.21 -2.41
CA SER A 188 -6.68 23.88 -1.66
C SER A 188 -6.47 25.40 -1.70
N GLN A 189 -7.41 26.13 -2.31
CA GLN A 189 -7.45 27.59 -2.32
C GLN A 189 -8.86 28.06 -1.94
N HIS A 190 -8.96 28.93 -0.93
CA HIS A 190 -10.24 29.53 -0.50
C HIS A 190 -11.35 28.49 -0.22
N GLY A 191 -10.98 27.34 0.35
CA GLY A 191 -11.92 26.25 0.66
C GLY A 191 -12.36 25.41 -0.54
N LYS A 192 -11.76 25.61 -1.72
CA LYS A 192 -11.96 24.76 -2.91
C LYS A 192 -10.69 24.00 -3.23
N ILE A 193 -10.82 22.73 -3.58
CA ILE A 193 -9.71 21.90 -4.04
C ILE A 193 -9.81 21.78 -5.56
N ALA A 194 -8.75 22.19 -6.27
CA ALA A 194 -8.67 22.17 -7.73
C ALA A 194 -7.39 21.48 -8.19
N SER A 195 -7.43 20.88 -9.38
CA SER A 195 -6.24 20.27 -9.98
C SER A 195 -5.24 21.34 -10.41
N ILE A 196 -3.96 21.04 -10.26
CA ILE A 196 -2.83 21.85 -10.72
C ILE A 196 -1.82 20.95 -11.46
N GLU A 197 -0.86 21.53 -12.18
CA GLU A 197 0.03 20.71 -13.01
C GLU A 197 1.19 20.06 -12.24
N GLU A 198 1.85 20.76 -11.31
CA GLU A 198 3.21 20.35 -10.84
C GLU A 198 3.50 20.55 -9.35
N GLY A 199 2.47 20.79 -8.54
CA GLY A 199 2.66 21.02 -7.11
C GLY A 199 3.45 22.30 -6.80
N PRO A 200 3.77 22.53 -5.52
CA PRO A 200 4.56 23.70 -5.10
C PRO A 200 6.04 23.56 -5.47
N ASP A 201 6.71 24.71 -5.63
CA ASP A 201 8.19 24.85 -5.60
C ASP A 201 9.01 23.89 -6.48
N LYS A 202 8.44 23.39 -7.59
CA LYS A 202 9.07 22.38 -8.47
C LYS A 202 9.41 21.08 -7.75
N ILE A 203 8.66 20.73 -6.70
CA ILE A 203 8.81 19.50 -5.91
C ILE A 203 8.87 18.23 -6.78
N PHE A 204 8.17 18.23 -7.93
CA PHE A 204 8.22 17.15 -8.90
C PHE A 204 9.63 16.88 -9.43
N SER A 205 10.40 17.92 -9.74
CA SER A 205 11.78 17.77 -10.22
C SER A 205 12.75 17.24 -9.14
N VAL A 206 12.35 17.32 -7.86
CA VAL A 206 13.18 16.93 -6.71
C VAL A 206 12.86 15.50 -6.26
N ALA A 207 11.58 15.16 -6.17
CA ALA A 207 11.13 13.89 -5.59
C ALA A 207 10.28 13.03 -6.53
N GLY A 208 10.02 13.48 -7.76
CA GLY A 208 9.18 12.78 -8.75
C GLY A 208 7.71 12.68 -8.36
N ILE A 209 7.33 13.34 -7.26
CA ILE A 209 5.96 13.42 -6.76
C ILE A 209 5.27 14.50 -7.56
#